data_AF-A0A239AES4-F1
#
_entry.id   AF-A0A239AES4-F1
#
_cell.length_a   1.000
_cell.length_b   1.000
_cell.length_c   1.000
_cell.angle_alpha   90.00
_cell.angle_beta   90.00
_cell.angle_gamma   90.00
#
_symmetry.space_group_name_H-M   'P 1'
#
loop_
_entity.id
_entity.type
_entity.pdbx_description
1 polymer ?
#
loop_
_entity_poly.entity_id
_entity_poly.type
_entity_poly.pdbx_seq_one_letter_code
_entity_poly.pdbx_strand_id
1 'polypeptide(L)'
;MLGITKGRVTQIRSTAPGAERVIFGVGPVSVGVPYRYQSTDRERPLIAAEGAQTGDQLEQLLGALSFEVTRYQIEPDRSEVPAGDTIVVCGPKSAPVGADLLGRDPVLAIVEAEGRWWIEHQTTGERYGSPSDDSAGRDADVAYVAAHRMDDRVIVHIAGIHAIGSLGAAHYPTTHLADVYREVGEKSFSLAVRADYDGLTITGSELAAGPYVW
;
A
#
# COMPACT_ATOMS: atom_id res chain seq x y z
N MET A 1 -1.69 -46.91 -19.90
CA MET A 1 -2.57 -45.74 -19.73
C MET A 1 -2.79 -45.52 -18.24
N LEU A 2 -2.03 -44.60 -17.62
CA LEU A 2 -2.18 -44.29 -16.19
C LEU A 2 -3.43 -43.43 -16.01
N GLY A 3 -4.45 -44.01 -15.38
CA GLY A 3 -5.66 -43.31 -14.99
C GLY A 3 -5.38 -42.34 -13.86
N ILE A 4 -5.26 -41.06 -14.18
CA ILE A 4 -5.37 -39.98 -13.21
C ILE A 4 -6.85 -39.85 -12.87
N THR A 5 -7.24 -40.32 -11.70
CA THR A 5 -8.59 -40.20 -11.15
C THR A 5 -8.91 -38.73 -10.86
N LYS A 6 -10.14 -38.28 -11.19
CA LYS A 6 -10.68 -36.93 -10.94
C LYS A 6 -10.45 -36.40 -9.52
N GLY A 7 -10.26 -37.28 -8.52
CA GLY A 7 -10.01 -36.92 -7.12
C GLY A 7 -8.66 -36.25 -6.84
N ARG A 8 -7.62 -36.44 -7.66
CA ARG A 8 -6.33 -35.73 -7.47
C ARG A 8 -6.36 -34.29 -7.98
N VAL A 9 -7.28 -33.94 -8.88
CA VAL A 9 -7.41 -32.58 -9.43
C VAL A 9 -8.06 -31.62 -8.43
N THR A 10 -8.93 -32.11 -7.55
CA THR A 10 -9.59 -31.28 -6.52
C THR A 10 -8.69 -30.96 -5.32
N GLN A 11 -7.69 -31.80 -5.02
CA GLN A 11 -6.71 -31.52 -3.95
C GLN A 11 -5.63 -30.50 -4.36
N ILE A 12 -5.39 -30.29 -5.66
CA ILE A 12 -4.42 -29.30 -6.16
C ILE A 12 -5.03 -27.87 -6.12
N ARG A 13 -6.37 -27.74 -6.09
CA ARG A 13 -7.05 -26.44 -6.03
C ARG A 13 -7.15 -25.84 -4.63
N SER A 14 -6.94 -26.62 -3.56
CA SER A 14 -7.06 -26.12 -2.18
C SER A 14 -5.80 -25.45 -1.63
N THR A 15 -4.73 -25.36 -2.42
CA THR A 15 -3.45 -24.73 -2.03
C THR A 15 -3.05 -23.58 -2.95
N ALA A 16 -3.85 -23.26 -3.96
CA ALA A 16 -3.62 -22.09 -4.80
C ALA A 16 -4.04 -20.83 -4.03
N PRO A 17 -3.26 -19.73 -4.06
CA PRO A 17 -3.70 -18.47 -3.46
C PRO A 17 -5.01 -18.02 -4.09
N GLY A 18 -5.85 -17.34 -3.30
CA GLY A 18 -7.16 -16.88 -3.75
C GLY A 18 -7.05 -15.91 -4.92
N ALA A 19 -8.17 -15.75 -5.64
CA ALA A 19 -8.25 -14.89 -6.83
C ALA A 19 -7.88 -13.43 -6.51
N GLU A 20 -8.10 -13.01 -5.27
CA GLU A 20 -7.77 -11.69 -4.76
C GLU A 20 -6.28 -11.33 -4.83
N ARG A 21 -5.38 -12.33 -5.00
CA ARG A 21 -3.95 -12.07 -5.24
C ARG A 21 -3.71 -11.15 -6.44
N VAL A 22 -4.62 -11.14 -7.40
CA VAL A 22 -4.50 -10.33 -8.63
C VAL A 22 -4.40 -8.84 -8.34
N ILE A 23 -4.83 -8.38 -7.15
CA ILE A 23 -4.62 -7.00 -6.67
C ILE A 23 -3.12 -6.63 -6.64
N PHE A 24 -2.22 -7.60 -6.51
CA PHE A 24 -0.78 -7.40 -6.53
C PHE A 24 -0.12 -7.86 -7.84
N GLY A 25 -0.92 -8.29 -8.82
CA GLY A 25 -0.45 -8.76 -10.13
C GLY A 25 -0.29 -10.26 -10.23
N VAL A 26 0.61 -10.69 -11.14
CA VAL A 26 0.89 -12.09 -11.47
C VAL A 26 2.26 -12.55 -10.97
N GLY A 27 3.14 -11.60 -10.60
CA GLY A 27 4.42 -11.83 -9.93
C GLY A 27 5.59 -12.11 -10.90
N PRO A 28 6.86 -12.00 -10.44
CA PRO A 28 7.36 -11.58 -9.11
C PRO A 28 6.95 -10.15 -8.69
N VAL A 29 6.93 -9.87 -7.38
CA VAL A 29 6.55 -8.55 -6.85
C VAL A 29 7.73 -7.90 -6.12
N SER A 30 8.06 -6.67 -6.50
CA SER A 30 9.09 -5.88 -5.81
C SER A 30 8.45 -4.91 -4.81
N VAL A 31 9.03 -4.75 -3.61
CA VAL A 31 8.54 -3.84 -2.56
C VAL A 31 9.57 -2.73 -2.32
N GLY A 32 9.17 -1.49 -2.58
CA GLY A 32 9.97 -0.30 -2.41
C GLY A 32 9.60 0.47 -1.16
N VAL A 33 10.57 0.75 -0.30
CA VAL A 33 10.42 1.64 0.87
C VAL A 33 11.43 2.79 0.74
N PRO A 34 11.07 4.03 1.05
CA PRO A 34 11.96 5.17 0.87
C PRO A 34 13.00 5.26 1.98
N TYR A 35 14.19 5.72 1.59
CA TYR A 35 15.10 6.30 2.57
C TYR A 35 14.50 7.56 3.17
N ARG A 36 14.81 7.80 4.44
CA ARG A 36 14.66 9.09 5.10
C ARG A 36 16.05 9.61 5.46
N TYR A 37 16.25 10.90 5.27
CA TYR A 37 17.52 11.55 5.61
C TYR A 37 17.27 12.36 6.88
N GLN A 38 18.01 12.04 7.93
CA GLN A 38 18.09 12.90 9.11
C GLN A 38 19.47 13.58 9.10
N SER A 39 19.48 14.89 9.34
CA SER A 39 20.71 15.61 9.61
C SER A 39 21.13 15.34 11.06
N THR A 40 22.09 14.43 11.25
CA THR A 40 22.99 14.51 12.41
C THR A 40 24.28 15.23 11.98
N ASP A 41 25.40 15.10 12.70
CA ASP A 41 26.70 15.72 12.36
C ASP A 41 27.18 15.40 10.91
N ARG A 42 26.60 14.37 10.27
CA ARG A 42 26.69 14.08 8.83
C ARG A 42 25.36 13.54 8.32
N GLU A 43 25.01 13.87 7.08
CA GLU A 43 23.84 13.32 6.40
C GLU A 43 24.07 11.83 6.08
N ARG A 44 23.15 10.98 6.52
CA ARG A 44 23.17 9.53 6.25
C ARG A 44 21.76 9.08 5.85
N PRO A 45 21.63 8.19 4.86
CA PRO A 45 20.36 7.53 4.59
C PRO A 45 20.00 6.64 5.78
N LEU A 46 18.77 6.77 6.25
CA LEU A 46 18.18 5.97 7.32
C LEU A 46 16.86 5.38 6.81
N ILE A 47 16.49 4.23 7.35
CA ILE A 47 15.15 3.69 7.17
C ILE A 47 14.43 3.90 8.50
N ALA A 48 13.28 4.58 8.47
CA ALA A 48 12.45 4.73 9.66
C ALA A 48 11.93 3.35 10.10
N ALA A 49 11.80 3.12 11.40
CA ALA A 49 11.38 1.82 11.94
C ALA A 49 10.02 1.39 11.35
N GLU A 50 9.10 2.34 11.21
CA GLU A 50 7.80 2.17 10.56
C GLU A 50 7.94 1.70 9.11
N GLY A 51 8.90 2.26 8.37
CA GLY A 51 9.17 1.88 6.98
C GLY A 51 9.75 0.47 6.86
N ALA A 52 10.68 0.11 7.75
CA ALA A 52 11.23 -1.24 7.81
C ALA A 52 10.13 -2.27 8.08
N GLN A 53 9.29 -2.01 9.09
CA GLN A 53 8.20 -2.90 9.47
C GLN A 53 7.09 -2.97 8.41
N THR A 54 6.81 -1.86 7.71
CA THR A 54 5.87 -1.87 6.58
C THR A 54 6.36 -2.83 5.49
N GLY A 55 7.66 -2.77 5.15
CA GLY A 55 8.22 -3.68 4.16
C GLY A 55 8.21 -5.14 4.62
N ASP A 56 8.52 -5.43 5.90
CA ASP A 56 8.45 -6.79 6.45
C ASP A 56 7.03 -7.36 6.38
N GLN A 57 6.03 -6.54 6.70
CA GLN A 57 4.64 -6.95 6.70
C GLN A 57 4.10 -7.19 5.28
N LEU A 58 4.47 -6.35 4.32
CA LEU A 58 4.13 -6.57 2.91
C LEU A 58 4.80 -7.83 2.36
N GLU A 59 6.06 -8.09 2.72
CA GLU A 59 6.76 -9.32 2.35
C GLU A 59 6.05 -10.57 2.88
N GLN A 60 5.61 -10.54 4.15
CA GLN A 60 4.83 -11.63 4.74
C GLN A 60 3.48 -11.84 4.04
N LEU A 61 2.74 -10.75 3.78
CA LEU A 61 1.46 -10.80 3.06
C LEU A 61 1.63 -11.39 1.65
N LEU A 62 2.59 -10.88 0.87
CA LEU A 62 2.84 -11.34 -0.49
C LEU A 62 3.35 -12.79 -0.52
N GLY A 63 4.17 -13.18 0.46
CA GLY A 63 4.60 -14.57 0.64
C GLY A 63 3.43 -15.51 0.94
N ALA A 64 2.48 -15.10 1.78
CA ALA A 64 1.24 -15.86 2.04
C ALA A 64 0.38 -16.01 0.77
N LEU A 65 0.43 -15.02 -0.13
CA LEU A 65 -0.18 -15.05 -1.46
C LEU A 65 0.68 -15.78 -2.52
N SER A 66 1.76 -16.44 -2.11
CA SER A 66 2.69 -17.20 -2.96
C SER A 66 3.32 -16.37 -4.09
N PHE A 67 3.71 -15.13 -3.79
CA PHE A 67 4.59 -14.35 -4.66
C PHE A 67 6.05 -14.57 -4.29
N GLU A 68 6.93 -14.55 -5.30
CA GLU A 68 8.34 -14.25 -5.07
C GLU A 68 8.46 -12.75 -4.82
N VAL A 69 9.13 -12.38 -3.72
CA VAL A 69 9.24 -11.00 -3.27
C VAL A 69 10.70 -10.55 -3.27
N THR A 70 10.94 -9.36 -3.80
CA THR A 70 12.23 -8.67 -3.67
C THR A 70 12.01 -7.30 -3.02
N ARG A 71 12.99 -6.83 -2.24
CA ARG A 71 12.94 -5.50 -1.63
C ARG A 71 13.95 -4.57 -2.27
N TYR A 72 13.56 -3.30 -2.38
CA TYR A 72 14.45 -2.23 -2.81
C TYR A 72 14.20 -0.97 -1.98
N GLN A 73 15.17 -0.06 -2.03
CA GLN A 73 15.05 1.25 -1.40
C GLN A 73 14.72 2.31 -2.46
N ILE A 74 13.82 3.21 -2.13
CA ILE A 74 13.46 4.35 -2.99
C ILE A 74 14.34 5.53 -2.58
N GLU A 75 15.21 5.95 -3.49
CA GLU A 75 16.03 7.15 -3.34
C GLU A 75 15.16 8.42 -3.45
N PRO A 76 15.50 9.53 -2.79
CA PRO A 76 14.69 10.76 -2.79
C PRO A 76 14.49 11.39 -4.16
N ASP A 77 15.38 11.15 -5.11
CA ASP A 77 15.33 11.68 -6.47
C ASP A 77 14.68 10.69 -7.45
N ARG A 78 14.28 9.51 -7.00
CA ARG A 78 13.67 8.48 -7.83
C ARG A 78 12.31 8.94 -8.35
N SER A 79 12.19 9.04 -9.67
CA SER A 79 10.92 9.27 -10.39
C SER A 79 10.35 8.00 -11.02
N GLU A 80 11.22 7.05 -11.38
CA GLU A 80 10.81 5.86 -12.13
C GLU A 80 10.34 4.72 -11.24
N VAL A 81 9.17 4.16 -11.55
CA VAL A 81 8.71 2.90 -10.96
C VAL A 81 9.50 1.73 -11.58
N PRO A 82 10.05 0.79 -10.78
CA PRO A 82 10.73 -0.41 -11.31
C PRO A 82 9.86 -1.21 -12.27
N ALA A 83 10.46 -2.01 -13.15
CA ALA A 83 9.72 -2.90 -14.05
C ALA A 83 8.96 -4.00 -13.28
N GLY A 84 7.89 -4.53 -13.90
CA GLY A 84 7.08 -5.61 -13.34
C GLY A 84 6.09 -5.16 -12.26
N ASP A 85 5.49 -6.15 -11.61
CA ASP A 85 4.57 -5.92 -10.49
C ASP A 85 5.34 -5.38 -9.28
N THR A 86 4.79 -4.35 -8.64
CA THR A 86 5.50 -3.67 -7.55
C THR A 86 4.57 -2.99 -6.56
N ILE A 87 5.04 -2.88 -5.32
CA ILE A 87 4.48 -2.03 -4.29
C ILE A 87 5.44 -0.88 -4.03
N VAL A 88 4.96 0.35 -4.15
CA VAL A 88 5.69 1.59 -3.88
C VAL A 88 5.13 2.20 -2.60
N VAL A 89 5.88 2.16 -1.50
CA VAL A 89 5.48 2.76 -0.22
C VAL A 89 6.05 4.17 -0.12
N CYS A 90 5.54 5.13 -0.87
CA CYS A 90 6.17 6.45 -0.99
C CYS A 90 5.14 7.57 -1.01
N GLY A 91 5.16 8.44 0.00
CA GLY A 91 4.37 9.67 -0.03
C GLY A 91 4.95 10.70 -1.01
N PRO A 92 4.15 11.69 -1.45
CA PRO A 92 4.58 12.67 -2.46
C PRO A 92 5.77 13.55 -2.01
N LYS A 93 6.05 13.63 -0.70
CA LYS A 93 7.23 14.34 -0.16
C LYS A 93 8.51 13.52 -0.21
N SER A 94 8.41 12.19 -0.27
CA SER A 94 9.56 11.31 -0.08
C SER A 94 10.38 11.17 -1.36
N ALA A 95 9.74 11.03 -2.51
CA ALA A 95 10.39 11.00 -3.81
C ALA A 95 9.39 11.34 -4.94
N PRO A 96 9.87 11.85 -6.10
CA PRO A 96 9.01 12.18 -7.25
C PRO A 96 8.10 11.04 -7.69
N VAL A 97 8.55 9.78 -7.62
CA VAL A 97 7.74 8.60 -7.97
C VAL A 97 6.42 8.54 -7.22
N GLY A 98 6.40 8.95 -5.94
CA GLY A 98 5.18 9.01 -5.13
C GLY A 98 4.22 10.11 -5.60
N ALA A 99 4.74 11.27 -5.99
CA ALA A 99 3.93 12.36 -6.53
C ALA A 99 3.37 12.03 -7.92
N ASP A 100 4.19 11.40 -8.77
CA ASP A 100 3.82 11.01 -10.14
C ASP A 100 2.74 9.91 -10.15
N LEU A 101 2.80 8.95 -9.21
CA LEU A 101 1.77 7.93 -9.06
C LEU A 101 0.47 8.54 -8.52
N LEU A 102 0.56 9.39 -7.49
CA LEU A 102 -0.60 10.06 -6.93
C LEU A 102 -1.32 10.94 -7.97
N GLY A 103 -0.57 11.64 -8.83
CA GLY A 103 -1.13 12.48 -9.89
C GLY A 103 -1.87 11.72 -10.99
N ARG A 104 -1.82 10.38 -11.00
CA ARG A 104 -2.57 9.52 -11.93
C ARG A 104 -3.94 9.14 -11.39
N ASP A 105 -4.19 9.29 -10.09
CA ASP A 105 -5.48 9.00 -9.50
C ASP A 105 -6.47 10.15 -9.81
N PRO A 106 -7.61 9.88 -10.47
CA PRO A 106 -8.60 10.90 -10.78
C PRO A 106 -9.58 11.19 -9.62
N VAL A 107 -9.56 10.39 -8.55
CA VAL A 107 -10.52 10.45 -7.46
C VAL A 107 -9.91 10.99 -6.17
N LEU A 108 -8.79 10.42 -5.71
CA LEU A 108 -8.16 10.82 -4.46
C LEU A 108 -6.87 11.59 -4.72
N ALA A 109 -6.58 12.56 -3.86
CA ALA A 109 -5.32 13.28 -3.82
C ALA A 109 -4.82 13.38 -2.38
N ILE A 110 -3.53 13.59 -2.19
CA ILE A 110 -2.95 13.98 -0.90
C ILE A 110 -2.60 15.47 -0.98
N VAL A 111 -3.25 16.27 -0.14
CA VAL A 111 -3.16 17.74 -0.16
C VAL A 111 -2.73 18.30 1.19
N GLU A 112 -1.99 19.40 1.18
CA GLU A 112 -1.69 20.17 2.38
C GLU A 112 -2.69 21.31 2.53
N ALA A 113 -3.36 21.37 3.68
CA ALA A 113 -4.26 22.46 4.02
C ALA A 113 -4.17 22.75 5.52
N GLU A 114 -4.08 24.05 5.85
CA GLU A 114 -4.02 24.51 7.24
C GLU A 114 -2.85 23.93 8.05
N GLY A 115 -1.73 23.65 7.38
CA GLY A 115 -0.52 23.11 8.02
C GLY A 115 -0.59 21.62 8.35
N ARG A 116 -1.61 20.90 7.89
CA ARG A 116 -1.72 19.44 8.00
C ARG A 116 -2.06 18.79 6.66
N TRP A 117 -1.84 17.49 6.59
CA TRP A 117 -2.01 16.70 5.37
C TRP A 117 -3.33 15.94 5.41
N TRP A 118 -3.98 15.87 4.24
CA TRP A 118 -5.28 15.26 4.06
C TRP A 118 -5.26 14.37 2.83
N ILE A 119 -5.97 13.25 2.89
CA ILE A 119 -6.47 12.60 1.68
C ILE A 119 -7.78 13.28 1.31
N GLU A 120 -7.88 13.82 0.11
CA GLU A 120 -9.04 14.56 -0.37
C GLU A 120 -9.66 13.85 -1.57
N HIS A 121 -10.98 13.68 -1.54
CA HIS A 121 -11.74 13.31 -2.73
C HIS A 121 -11.88 14.54 -3.64
N GLN A 122 -11.27 14.49 -4.83
CA GLN A 122 -11.08 15.64 -5.72
C GLN A 122 -12.40 16.27 -6.20
N THR A 123 -13.45 15.48 -6.43
CA THR A 123 -14.76 16.00 -6.87
C THR A 123 -15.62 16.57 -5.73
N THR A 124 -15.67 15.91 -4.56
CA THR A 124 -16.57 16.30 -3.46
C THR A 124 -15.91 17.25 -2.47
N GLY A 125 -14.57 17.29 -2.43
CA GLY A 125 -13.79 18.01 -1.42
C GLY A 125 -13.81 17.36 -0.04
N GLU A 126 -14.32 16.12 0.08
CA GLU A 126 -14.31 15.39 1.36
C GLU A 126 -12.87 15.04 1.75
N ARG A 127 -12.51 15.28 3.03
CA ARG A 127 -11.15 15.15 3.53
C ARG A 127 -11.03 14.16 4.68
N TYR A 128 -9.97 13.36 4.62
CA TYR A 128 -9.59 12.37 5.63
C TYR A 128 -8.19 12.69 6.13
N GLY A 129 -8.10 13.23 7.34
CA GLY A 129 -6.85 13.61 7.98
C GLY A 129 -6.42 12.58 9.02
N SER A 130 -5.14 12.62 9.40
CA SER A 130 -4.62 11.78 10.48
C SER A 130 -5.26 12.14 11.83
N PRO A 131 -5.86 11.19 12.56
CA PRO A 131 -6.30 11.39 13.94
C PRO A 131 -5.18 11.81 14.91
N SER A 132 -3.91 11.48 14.61
CA SER A 132 -2.75 11.92 15.40
C SER A 132 -2.55 13.43 15.38
N ASP A 133 -3.00 14.10 14.32
CA ASP A 133 -2.93 15.57 14.18
C ASP A 133 -4.08 16.29 14.88
N ASP A 134 -5.09 15.56 15.36
CA ASP A 134 -6.22 16.17 16.07
C ASP A 134 -5.76 16.68 17.45
N SER A 135 -6.41 17.72 17.99
CA SER A 135 -5.98 18.37 19.24
C SER A 135 -5.94 17.44 20.46
N ALA A 136 -6.72 16.36 20.43
CA ALA A 136 -6.72 15.35 21.50
C ALA A 136 -5.54 14.38 21.39
N GLY A 137 -4.93 14.24 20.20
CA GLY A 137 -3.89 13.26 19.87
C GLY A 137 -4.43 11.83 20.01
N ARG A 138 -4.66 11.15 18.89
CA ARG A 138 -5.03 9.72 18.92
C ARG A 138 -3.93 8.87 18.30
N ASP A 139 -3.73 7.69 18.87
CA ASP A 139 -2.85 6.66 18.32
C ASP A 139 -3.50 5.98 17.12
N ALA A 140 -3.77 6.77 16.09
CA ALA A 140 -4.36 6.32 14.84
C ALA A 140 -3.93 7.24 13.68
N ASP A 141 -3.68 6.65 12.52
CA ASP A 141 -3.26 7.37 11.33
C ASP A 141 -4.10 6.96 10.11
N VAL A 142 -3.94 7.70 9.01
CA VAL A 142 -4.62 7.43 7.74
C VAL A 142 -3.59 7.30 6.61
N ALA A 143 -3.87 6.41 5.67
CA ALA A 143 -3.04 6.18 4.50
C ALA A 143 -3.86 6.01 3.24
N TYR A 144 -3.32 6.56 2.15
CA TYR A 144 -3.78 6.33 0.79
C TYR A 144 -3.25 4.98 0.31
N VAL A 145 -4.11 4.22 -0.37
CA VAL A 145 -3.74 3.01 -1.09
C VAL A 145 -4.37 3.05 -2.47
N ALA A 146 -3.60 2.76 -3.50
CA ALA A 146 -4.12 2.54 -4.84
C ALA A 146 -3.50 1.33 -5.49
N ALA A 147 -4.23 0.71 -6.42
CA ALA A 147 -3.66 -0.22 -7.38
C ALA A 147 -3.83 0.39 -8.77
N HIS A 148 -2.72 0.75 -9.41
CA HIS A 148 -2.68 1.21 -10.78
C HIS A 148 -2.48 -0.01 -11.69
N ARG A 149 -3.43 -0.25 -12.60
CA ARG A 149 -3.26 -1.17 -13.72
C ARG A 149 -2.64 -0.39 -14.87
N MET A 150 -1.38 -0.65 -15.14
CA MET A 150 -0.62 0.04 -16.18
C MET A 150 -0.02 -1.00 -17.10
N ASP A 151 -0.39 -0.96 -18.36
CA ASP A 151 0.03 -1.96 -19.35
C ASP A 151 -0.30 -3.39 -18.89
N ASP A 152 0.72 -4.24 -18.74
CA ASP A 152 0.63 -5.65 -18.32
C ASP A 152 1.06 -5.88 -16.87
N ARG A 153 1.13 -4.82 -16.05
CA ARG A 153 1.63 -4.84 -14.67
C ARG A 153 0.73 -4.12 -13.69
N VAL A 154 0.96 -4.41 -12.41
CA VAL A 154 0.28 -3.79 -11.28
C VAL A 154 1.26 -2.99 -10.45
N ILE A 155 0.87 -1.75 -10.15
CA ILE A 155 1.61 -0.88 -9.23
C ILE A 155 0.69 -0.60 -8.06
N VAL A 156 0.97 -1.19 -6.90
CA VAL A 156 0.29 -0.80 -5.67
C VAL A 156 1.05 0.38 -5.06
N HIS A 157 0.37 1.49 -4.85
CA HIS A 157 0.94 2.70 -4.26
C HIS A 157 0.37 2.89 -2.86
N ILE A 158 1.25 2.99 -1.86
CA ILE A 158 0.90 3.27 -0.46
C ILE A 158 1.55 4.58 -0.04
N ALA A 159 0.74 5.49 0.51
CA ALA A 159 1.21 6.75 1.05
C ALA A 159 0.48 7.08 2.36
N GLY A 160 1.13 6.81 3.50
CA GLY A 160 0.67 7.28 4.80
C GLY A 160 0.77 8.80 4.94
N ILE A 161 -0.18 9.41 5.67
CA ILE A 161 -0.04 10.79 6.13
C ILE A 161 1.21 10.90 7.02
N HIS A 162 1.38 9.97 7.96
CA HIS A 162 2.64 9.72 8.65
C HIS A 162 3.25 8.37 8.27
N ALA A 163 4.47 8.12 8.77
CA ALA A 163 5.18 6.87 8.49
C ALA A 163 4.39 5.64 8.94
N ILE A 164 3.74 5.72 10.11
CA ILE A 164 2.96 4.63 10.70
C ILE A 164 1.69 4.32 9.92
N GLY A 165 1.08 5.30 9.24
CA GLY A 165 -0.07 5.07 8.37
C GLY A 165 0.20 4.07 7.26
N SER A 166 1.40 4.07 6.67
CA SER A 166 1.79 3.08 5.66
C SER A 166 1.81 1.65 6.21
N LEU A 167 2.13 1.47 7.50
CA LEU A 167 2.05 0.18 8.16
C LEU A 167 0.60 -0.26 8.35
N GLY A 168 -0.29 0.68 8.71
CA GLY A 168 -1.74 0.47 8.72
C GLY A 168 -2.31 0.03 7.37
N ALA A 169 -1.86 0.67 6.29
CA ALA A 169 -2.21 0.29 4.92
C ALA A 169 -1.71 -1.11 4.54
N ALA A 170 -0.52 -1.53 5.01
CA ALA A 170 -0.01 -2.89 4.82
C ALA A 170 -0.77 -3.93 5.68
N HIS A 171 -1.34 -3.52 6.81
CA HIS A 171 -2.17 -4.35 7.68
C HIS A 171 -3.54 -4.64 7.08
N TYR A 172 -4.22 -3.63 6.56
CA TYR A 172 -5.57 -3.73 6.03
C TYR A 172 -5.85 -4.94 5.09
N PRO A 173 -5.04 -5.22 4.05
CA PRO A 173 -5.29 -6.36 3.17
C PRO A 173 -5.13 -7.73 3.87
N THR A 174 -4.47 -7.84 5.02
CA THR A 174 -4.34 -9.13 5.73
C THR A 174 -5.69 -9.70 6.16
N THR A 175 -6.70 -8.84 6.36
CA THR A 175 -8.05 -9.23 6.76
C THR A 175 -9.13 -8.82 5.76
N HIS A 176 -8.88 -7.84 4.89
CA HIS A 176 -9.90 -7.26 3.99
C HIS A 176 -9.68 -7.49 2.49
N LEU A 177 -8.59 -8.16 2.09
CA LEU A 177 -8.23 -8.30 0.66
C LEU A 177 -9.35 -8.92 -0.19
N ALA A 178 -10.03 -9.95 0.33
CA ALA A 178 -11.13 -10.60 -0.38
C ALA A 178 -12.35 -9.69 -0.58
N ASP A 179 -12.62 -8.78 0.36
CA ASP A 179 -13.71 -7.81 0.26
C ASP A 179 -13.36 -6.72 -0.75
N VAL A 180 -12.15 -6.19 -0.69
CA VAL A 180 -11.64 -5.23 -1.70
C VAL A 180 -11.74 -5.84 -3.10
N TYR A 181 -11.24 -7.08 -3.29
CA TYR A 181 -11.29 -7.75 -4.58
C TYR A 181 -12.71 -7.94 -5.11
N ARG A 182 -13.67 -8.27 -4.23
CA ARG A 182 -15.07 -8.44 -4.63
C ARG A 182 -15.67 -7.15 -5.21
N GLU A 183 -15.22 -6.00 -4.72
CA GLU A 183 -15.71 -4.69 -5.14
C GLU A 183 -15.00 -4.16 -6.38
N VAL A 184 -13.67 -4.29 -6.45
CA VAL A 184 -12.85 -3.65 -7.49
C VAL A 184 -12.46 -4.59 -8.63
N GLY A 185 -12.42 -5.90 -8.38
CA GLY A 185 -11.91 -6.91 -9.31
C GLY A 185 -10.48 -6.63 -9.75
N GLU A 186 -10.27 -6.54 -11.07
CA GLU A 186 -8.96 -6.29 -11.70
C GLU A 186 -8.82 -4.85 -12.22
N LYS A 187 -9.67 -3.93 -11.80
CA LYS A 187 -9.63 -2.53 -12.23
C LYS A 187 -8.59 -1.75 -11.44
N SER A 188 -8.27 -0.54 -11.91
CA SER A 188 -7.55 0.40 -11.06
C SER A 188 -8.51 0.95 -10.02
N PHE A 189 -7.97 1.26 -8.85
CA PHE A 189 -8.76 1.84 -7.76
C PHE A 189 -7.88 2.54 -6.76
N SER A 190 -8.51 3.35 -5.91
CA SER A 190 -7.90 3.91 -4.72
C SER A 190 -8.85 3.92 -3.52
N LEU A 191 -8.27 3.97 -2.32
CA LEU A 191 -8.99 3.99 -1.06
C LEU A 191 -8.17 4.72 0.01
N ALA A 192 -8.82 5.08 1.11
CA ALA A 192 -8.17 5.53 2.33
C ALA A 192 -8.36 4.48 3.43
N VAL A 193 -7.28 4.07 4.07
CA VAL A 193 -7.28 3.20 5.24
C VAL A 193 -7.04 4.04 6.48
N ARG A 194 -7.84 3.85 7.53
CA ARG A 194 -7.50 4.28 8.88
C ARG A 194 -6.95 3.09 9.65
N ALA A 195 -5.94 3.30 10.49
CA ALA A 195 -5.43 2.28 11.39
C ALA A 195 -5.17 2.85 12.78
N ASP A 196 -5.57 2.09 13.81
CA ASP A 196 -5.21 2.32 15.20
C ASP A 196 -3.92 1.57 15.52
N TYR A 197 -3.11 2.12 16.43
CA TYR A 197 -1.81 1.53 16.79
C TYR A 197 -1.48 1.64 18.29
N ASP A 198 -0.57 0.79 18.73
CA ASP A 198 0.14 0.89 20.02
C ASP A 198 1.65 0.75 19.73
N GLY A 199 2.37 1.87 19.82
CA GLY A 199 3.74 1.98 19.31
C GLY A 199 3.80 1.65 17.82
N LEU A 200 4.54 0.60 17.45
CA LEU A 200 4.62 0.10 16.07
C LEU A 200 3.65 -1.05 15.78
N THR A 201 2.76 -1.41 16.70
CA THR A 201 1.81 -2.50 16.50
C THR A 201 0.50 -1.92 15.99
N ILE A 202 0.07 -2.32 14.79
CA ILE A 202 -1.28 -2.00 14.31
C ILE A 202 -2.26 -2.90 15.08
N THR A 203 -3.24 -2.28 15.74
CA THR A 203 -4.25 -2.98 16.57
C THR A 203 -5.58 -3.13 15.85
N GLY A 204 -5.83 -2.30 14.84
CA GLY A 204 -6.99 -2.36 13.98
C GLY A 204 -6.78 -1.54 12.71
N SER A 205 -7.48 -1.89 11.64
CA SER A 205 -7.52 -1.11 10.41
C SER A 205 -8.88 -1.21 9.76
N GLU A 206 -9.39 -0.08 9.26
CA GLU A 206 -10.70 0.03 8.63
C GLU A 206 -10.63 0.90 7.37
N LEU A 207 -11.66 0.78 6.55
CA LEU A 207 -11.84 1.65 5.39
C LEU A 207 -12.32 3.02 5.86
N ALA A 208 -11.52 4.06 5.60
CA ALA A 208 -11.92 5.44 5.85
C ALA A 208 -12.69 6.03 4.65
N ALA A 209 -12.34 5.60 3.43
CA ALA A 209 -12.97 6.07 2.19
C ALA A 209 -12.74 5.07 1.04
N GLY A 210 -13.67 5.04 0.08
CA GLY A 210 -13.59 4.17 -1.10
C GLY A 210 -14.12 2.74 -0.85
N PRO A 211 -13.62 1.73 -1.60
CA PRO A 211 -12.73 1.87 -2.74
C PRO A 211 -13.41 2.59 -3.92
N TYR A 212 -12.66 3.47 -4.56
CA TYR A 212 -13.09 4.20 -5.74
C TYR A 212 -12.42 3.60 -6.96
N VAL A 213 -13.21 3.02 -7.86
CA VAL A 213 -12.74 2.35 -9.07
C VAL A 213 -12.62 3.34 -10.23
N TRP A 214 -11.55 3.23 -11.02
CA TRP A 214 -11.30 4.06 -12.20
C TRP A 214 -10.50 3.34 -13.30
#